data_AF-A0A6I1K3S5-F1
#
_entry.id   AF-A0A6I1K3S5-F1
#
_cell.length_a   1.000
_cell.length_b   1.000
_cell.length_c   1.000
_cell.angle_alpha   90.00
_cell.angle_beta   90.00
_cell.angle_gamma   90.00
#
_symmetry.space_group_name_H-M   'P 1'
#
loop_
_entity.id
_entity.type
_entity.pdbx_description
1 polymer ?
#
loop_
_entity_poly.entity_id
_entity_poly.type
_entity_poly.pdbx_seq_one_letter_code
_entity_poly.pdbx_strand_id
1 'polypeptide(L)'
;MRLTEAEISHLAQFRGLDERDFIQQFTRLRPDRQGLALMDKPNGECVFLDGESCAVQPVKPQQCRDFPNLWNFPGFEQTCRAVPKLVSEEEYRRLVAAATGRAV
;
A
#
# COMPACT_ATOMS: atom_id res chain seq x y z
N MET A 1 3.31 2.75 7.18
CA MET A 1 1.93 2.25 6.94
C MET A 1 1.35 1.62 8.19
N ARG A 2 0.04 1.79 8.46
CA ARG A 2 -0.70 0.98 9.45
C ARG A 2 -1.64 0.10 8.65
N LEU A 3 -1.60 -1.20 8.89
CA LEU A 3 -2.60 -2.12 8.35
C LEU A 3 -3.86 -2.05 9.21
N THR A 4 -5.01 -2.10 8.55
CA THR A 4 -6.31 -2.39 9.15
C THR A 4 -6.51 -3.90 9.29
N GLU A 5 -7.45 -4.30 10.13
CA GLU A 5 -7.82 -5.72 10.30
C GLU A 5 -8.32 -6.32 8.98
N ALA A 6 -9.18 -5.61 8.25
CA ALA A 6 -9.67 -6.06 6.95
C ALA A 6 -8.56 -6.24 5.91
N GLU A 7 -7.54 -5.37 5.89
CA GLU A 7 -6.38 -5.55 5.01
C GLU A 7 -5.58 -6.80 5.40
N ILE A 8 -5.41 -7.07 6.70
CA ILE A 8 -4.75 -8.29 7.17
C ILE A 8 -5.53 -9.52 6.70
N SER A 9 -6.86 -9.54 6.89
CA SER A 9 -7.72 -10.64 6.46
C SER A 9 -7.59 -10.91 4.95
N HIS A 10 -7.68 -9.86 4.12
CA HIS A 10 -7.58 -10.00 2.67
C HIS A 10 -6.18 -10.45 2.22
N LEU A 11 -5.13 -9.92 2.83
CA LEU A 11 -3.76 -10.31 2.51
C LEU A 11 -3.48 -11.76 2.91
N ALA A 12 -3.90 -12.17 4.11
CA ALA A 12 -3.77 -13.54 4.58
C ALA A 12 -4.49 -14.52 3.65
N GLN A 13 -5.76 -14.25 3.35
CA GLN A 13 -6.56 -15.06 2.43
C GLN A 13 -5.91 -15.15 1.04
N PHE A 14 -5.43 -14.04 0.49
CA PHE A 14 -4.78 -14.02 -0.81
C PHE A 14 -3.46 -14.82 -0.83
N ARG A 15 -2.77 -14.92 0.31
CA ARG A 15 -1.57 -15.74 0.48
C ARG A 15 -1.87 -17.21 0.81
N GLY A 16 -3.14 -17.57 0.99
CA GLY A 16 -3.54 -18.91 1.40
C GLY A 16 -3.14 -19.26 2.83
N LEU A 17 -3.08 -18.25 3.71
CA LEU A 17 -2.72 -18.38 5.12
C LEU A 17 -3.89 -17.95 6.00
N ASP A 18 -3.91 -18.44 7.24
CA ASP A 18 -4.71 -17.79 8.26
C ASP A 18 -4.06 -16.46 8.72
N GLU A 19 -4.84 -15.63 9.39
CA GLU A 19 -4.40 -14.30 9.82
C GLU A 19 -3.24 -14.35 10.81
N ARG A 20 -3.21 -15.33 11.72
CA ARG A 20 -2.16 -15.44 12.74
C ARG A 20 -0.82 -15.74 12.06
N ASP A 21 -0.81 -16.71 11.16
CA ASP A 21 0.37 -17.08 10.39
C ASP A 21 0.83 -15.93 9.50
N PHE A 22 -0.09 -15.22 8.85
CA PHE A 22 0.23 -14.04 8.06
C PHE A 22 0.88 -12.93 8.92
N ILE A 23 0.28 -12.61 10.07
CA ILE A 23 0.79 -11.61 11.01
C ILE A 23 2.21 -11.98 11.42
N GLN A 24 2.44 -13.23 11.82
CA GLN A 24 3.73 -13.69 12.30
C GLN A 24 4.81 -13.68 11.22
N GLN A 25 4.44 -14.00 9.97
CA GLN A 25 5.39 -14.17 8.86
C GLN A 25 5.63 -12.91 8.02
N PHE A 26 4.71 -11.96 8.00
CA PHE A 26 4.77 -10.82 7.06
C PHE A 26 4.57 -9.45 7.70
N THR A 27 4.30 -9.38 9.00
CA THR A 27 4.08 -8.11 9.68
C THR A 27 5.08 -7.85 10.80
N ARG A 28 5.21 -6.57 11.16
CA ARG A 28 5.96 -6.08 12.30
C ARG A 28 5.12 -5.07 13.08
N LEU A 29 5.43 -4.91 14.36
CA LEU A 29 4.91 -3.77 15.12
C LEU A 29 5.42 -2.47 14.51
N ARG A 30 4.54 -1.48 14.47
CA ARG A 30 4.94 -0.10 14.19
C ARG A 30 5.82 0.45 15.32
N PRO A 31 6.66 1.48 15.05
CA PRO A 31 7.48 2.10 16.08
C PRO A 31 6.68 2.67 17.26
N ASP A 32 5.48 3.21 16.98
CA ASP A 32 4.52 3.69 17.98
C ASP A 32 3.80 2.56 18.75
N ARG A 33 3.97 1.30 18.32
CA ARG A 33 3.30 0.11 18.83
C ARG A 33 1.77 0.16 18.76
N GLN A 34 1.19 1.06 17.96
CA GLN A 34 -0.27 1.24 17.83
C GLN A 34 -0.87 0.48 16.63
N GLY A 35 -0.17 -0.55 16.15
CA GLY A 35 -0.65 -1.41 15.08
C GLY A 35 0.46 -2.12 14.35
N LEU A 36 0.07 -2.83 13.31
CA LEU A 36 0.97 -3.61 12.46
C LEU A 36 1.28 -2.87 11.16
N ALA A 37 2.47 -3.14 10.64
CA ALA A 37 2.91 -2.77 9.30
C ALA A 37 3.43 -4.02 8.61
N LEU A 38 3.45 -4.03 7.27
CA LEU A 38 4.19 -5.05 6.54
C LEU A 38 5.68 -4.94 6.89
N MET A 39 6.38 -6.07 6.90
CA MET A 39 7.82 -6.10 7.05
C MET A 39 8.52 -5.46 5.86
N ASP A 40 9.72 -4.95 6.12
CA ASP A 40 10.62 -4.40 5.14
C ASP A 40 11.73 -5.42 4.86
N LYS A 41 12.15 -5.53 3.61
CA LYS A 41 13.36 -6.21 3.19
C LYS A 41 14.59 -5.45 3.71
N PRO A 42 15.80 -6.05 3.70
CA PRO A 42 17.02 -5.36 4.11
C PRO A 42 17.33 -4.07 3.34
N ASN A 43 16.86 -3.93 2.10
CA ASN A 43 16.98 -2.73 1.28
C ASN A 43 15.89 -1.67 1.54
N GLY A 44 15.00 -1.90 2.51
CA GLY A 44 13.92 -0.99 2.88
C GLY A 44 12.65 -1.10 2.02
N GLU A 45 12.62 -1.99 1.03
CA GLU A 45 11.41 -2.26 0.25
C GLU A 45 10.41 -3.07 1.07
N CYS A 46 9.12 -2.96 0.75
CA CYS A 46 8.11 -3.85 1.32
C CYS A 46 8.43 -5.32 0.99
N VAL A 47 8.17 -6.24 1.93
CA VAL A 47 8.38 -7.69 1.76
C VAL A 47 7.70 -8.28 0.51
N PHE A 48 6.61 -7.68 0.03
CA PHE A 48 5.87 -8.12 -1.16
C PHE A 48 6.24 -7.40 -2.47
N LEU A 49 7.16 -6.44 -2.45
CA LEU A 49 7.63 -5.76 -3.66
C LEU A 49 8.78 -6.56 -4.28
N ASP A 50 8.66 -6.99 -5.53
CA ASP A 50 9.70 -7.70 -6.27
C ASP A 50 10.03 -6.93 -7.57
N GLY A 51 11.12 -6.17 -7.54
CA GLY A 51 11.43 -5.19 -8.58
C GLY A 51 10.30 -4.17 -8.72
N GLU A 52 9.69 -4.10 -9.91
CA GLU A 52 8.56 -3.20 -10.19
C GLU A 52 7.19 -3.87 -9.97
N SER A 53 7.17 -5.12 -9.50
CA SER A 53 5.94 -5.92 -9.32
C SER A 53 5.55 -6.07 -7.85
N CYS A 54 4.30 -5.78 -7.53
CA CYS A 54 3.76 -6.07 -6.20
C CYS A 54 3.09 -7.45 -6.19
N ALA A 55 3.62 -8.39 -5.41
CA ALA A 55 3.09 -9.75 -5.30
C ALA A 55 1.68 -9.84 -4.71
N VAL A 56 1.18 -8.75 -4.10
CA VAL A 56 -0.16 -8.65 -3.51
C VAL A 56 -1.00 -7.56 -4.18
N GLN A 57 -0.67 -7.18 -5.43
CA GLN A 57 -1.33 -6.10 -6.17
C GLN A 57 -2.87 -6.11 -6.10
N PRO A 58 -3.58 -7.25 -6.26
CA PRO A 58 -5.05 -7.28 -6.24
C PRO A 58 -5.65 -6.87 -4.89
N VAL A 59 -4.96 -7.18 -3.80
CA VAL A 59 -5.38 -6.93 -2.40
C VAL A 59 -4.47 -5.93 -1.70
N LYS A 60 -3.73 -5.10 -2.46
CA LYS A 60 -2.74 -4.19 -1.90
C LYS A 60 -3.40 -3.21 -0.90
N PRO A 61 -2.73 -2.89 0.23
CA PRO A 61 -3.25 -1.96 1.22
C PRO A 61 -3.63 -0.59 0.64
N GLN A 62 -4.59 0.07 1.27
CA GLN A 62 -5.15 1.32 0.80
C GLN A 62 -4.10 2.44 0.72
N GLN A 63 -3.19 2.54 1.69
CA GLN A 63 -2.10 3.54 1.62
C GLN A 63 -1.23 3.36 0.36
N CYS A 64 -1.01 2.11 -0.10
CA CYS A 64 -0.30 1.82 -1.34
C CYS A 64 -1.14 2.11 -2.59
N ARG A 65 -2.48 2.08 -2.51
CA ARG A 65 -3.39 2.55 -3.59
C ARG A 65 -3.39 4.06 -3.68
N ASP A 66 -3.34 4.73 -2.54
CA ASP A 66 -3.42 6.18 -2.40
C ASP A 66 -2.14 6.88 -2.92
N PHE A 67 -1.01 6.16 -3.06
CA PHE A 67 0.23 6.72 -3.61
C PHE A 67 0.18 6.92 -5.14
N PRO A 68 0.69 8.06 -5.69
CA PRO A 68 1.25 9.23 -4.99
C PRO A 68 0.24 10.37 -4.74
N ASN A 69 -0.98 10.27 -5.27
CA ASN A 69 -1.90 11.41 -5.41
C ASN A 69 -2.69 11.73 -4.14
N LEU A 70 -3.03 10.73 -3.33
CA LEU A 70 -3.76 10.89 -2.06
C LEU A 70 -2.88 10.66 -0.83
N TRP A 71 -1.73 9.99 -1.02
CA TRP A 71 -0.73 9.83 0.02
C TRP A 71 0.67 9.83 -0.60
N ASN A 72 1.60 10.56 0.00
CA ASN A 72 3.01 10.52 -0.36
C ASN A 72 3.87 10.85 0.87
N PHE A 73 5.18 10.94 0.68
CA PHE A 73 6.14 11.32 1.71
C PHE A 73 7.15 12.32 1.12
N PRO A 74 7.73 13.22 1.93
CA PRO A 74 8.67 14.21 1.43
C PRO A 74 9.82 13.59 0.62
N GLY A 75 10.05 14.10 -0.59
CA GLY A 75 11.11 13.65 -1.49
C GLY A 75 10.76 12.41 -2.33
N PHE A 76 9.52 11.91 -2.27
CA PHE A 76 9.09 10.78 -3.09
C PHE A 76 9.29 11.02 -4.60
N GLU A 77 9.26 12.27 -5.05
CA GLU A 77 9.42 12.66 -6.47
C GLU A 77 10.81 12.31 -7.00
N GLN A 78 11.81 12.16 -6.13
CA GLN A 78 13.18 11.78 -6.51
C GLN A 78 13.28 10.30 -6.89
N THR A 79 12.37 9.48 -6.37
CA THR A 79 12.35 8.02 -6.58
C THR A 79 11.20 7.58 -7.47
N CYS A 80 10.06 8.27 -7.40
CA CYS A 80 8.87 7.99 -8.18
C CYS A 80 9.07 8.43 -9.63
N ARG A 81 9.05 7.49 -10.56
CA ARG A 81 9.17 7.75 -12.00
C ARG A 81 7.86 8.23 -12.65
N ALA A 82 6.80 8.43 -11.87
CA ALA A 82 5.51 8.84 -12.41
C ALA A 82 5.56 10.28 -12.93
N VAL A 83 5.07 10.48 -14.15
CA VAL A 83 4.95 11.82 -14.75
C VAL A 83 3.58 12.40 -14.43
N PRO A 84 3.47 13.56 -13.77
CA PRO A 84 2.19 14.16 -13.44
C PRO A 84 1.44 14.59 -14.70
N LYS A 85 0.14 14.26 -14.77
CA LYS A 85 -0.78 14.72 -15.81
C LYS A 85 -1.78 15.69 -15.20
N LEU A 86 -1.70 16.95 -15.61
CA LEU A 86 -2.68 17.97 -15.21
C LEU A 86 -4.03 17.70 -15.89
N VAL A 87 -5.09 17.70 -15.10
CA VAL A 87 -6.47 17.43 -15.52
C VAL A 87 -7.42 18.41 -14.80
N SER A 88 -8.68 18.51 -15.26
CA SER A 88 -9.70 19.24 -14.53
C SER A 88 -9.99 18.57 -13.18
N GLU A 89 -10.60 19.32 -12.26
CA GLU A 89 -10.99 18.80 -10.95
C GLU A 89 -11.96 17.62 -11.06
N GLU A 90 -12.97 17.72 -11.94
CA GLU A 90 -13.93 16.64 -12.18
C GLU A 90 -13.24 15.35 -12.67
N GLU A 91 -12.31 15.49 -13.61
CA GLU A 91 -11.56 14.36 -14.14
C GLU A 91 -10.60 13.77 -13.09
N TYR A 92 -9.98 14.61 -12.25
CA TYR A 92 -9.18 14.16 -11.12
C TYR A 92 -9.98 13.26 -10.18
N ARG A 93 -11.17 13.70 -9.75
CA ARG A 93 -12.04 12.93 -8.85
C ARG A 93 -12.42 11.58 -9.46
N ARG A 94 -12.79 11.57 -10.75
CA ARG A 94 -13.12 10.34 -11.48
C ARG A 94 -11.95 9.35 -11.54
N LEU A 95 -10.76 9.84 -11.91
CA LEU A 95 -9.56 9.01 -12.04
C LEU A 95 -9.08 8.45 -10.69
N VAL A 96 -9.12 9.27 -9.65
CA VAL A 96 -8.76 8.84 -8.29
C VAL A 96 -9.73 7.77 -7.80
N ALA A 97 -11.04 7.99 -7.92
CA ALA A 97 -12.03 7.00 -7.52
C ALA A 97 -11.84 5.65 -8.23
N ALA A 98 -11.56 5.68 -9.54
CA ALA A 98 -11.28 4.46 -10.31
C ALA A 98 -10.00 3.75 -9.86
N ALA A 99 -8.94 4.49 -9.53
CA ALA A 99 -7.63 3.92 -9.19
C ALA A 99 -7.54 3.43 -7.74
N THR A 100 -8.18 4.14 -6.80
CA THR A 100 -8.00 3.93 -5.36
C THR A 100 -9.25 3.44 -4.66
N GLY A 101 -10.43 3.59 -5.26
CA GLY A 101 -11.71 3.35 -4.61
C GLY A 101 -12.14 4.44 -3.62
N ARG A 102 -11.37 5.54 -3.50
CA ARG A 102 -11.72 6.68 -2.65
C ARG A 102 -12.66 7.64 -3.38
N ALA A 103 -13.73 8.06 -2.72
CA ALA A 103 -14.46 9.26 -3.12
C ALA A 103 -13.67 10.48 -2.64
N VAL A 104 -13.25 11.31 -3.58
CA VAL A 104 -12.54 12.59 -3.36
C VAL A 104 -13.18 13.70 -4.17
#